data_AF-A0A3D3G296-F1
#
_entry.id   AF-A0A3D3G296-F1
#
_cell.length_a   1.000
_cell.length_b   1.000
_cell.length_c   1.000
_cell.angle_alpha   90.00
_cell.angle_beta   90.00
_cell.angle_gamma   90.00
#
_symmetry.space_group_name_H-M   'P 1'
#
loop_
_entity.id
_entity.type
_entity.pdbx_description
1 polymer ?
#
loop_
_entity_poly.entity_id
_entity_poly.type
_entity_poly.pdbx_seq_one_letter_code
_entity_poly.pdbx_strand_id
1 'polypeptide(L)'
;MQFRQVQATLHSWLGIVVLWSGFLIFFTGSIAYSRTEINLWSKPEIFLYLKKPPPSFESAQVAYDYLNMHALEAKRWRVNLANSRMPFNTLEWQDKTNKYHKIQDPNTGLILKEARESLGGDFFFKLHYSLYPLPDVVGRTLVVIIGVLFLIALISGILTHKKIFKDFFVFRSFKGQRTLLDLHHITGVVTLPFYLIMTFTGIMIFFYLLMPWGINQQYGENGIKNFYNEIQYINPPKLVEDSGIQLKEFSTF
;
A
#
# COMPACT_ATOMS: atom_id res chain seq x y z
N MET A 1 -6.15 29.70 33.94
CA MET A 1 -5.40 29.61 32.66
C MET A 1 -6.27 30.14 31.53
N GLN A 2 -5.80 31.11 30.75
CA GLN A 2 -6.55 31.60 29.58
C GLN A 2 -6.63 30.50 28.52
N PHE A 3 -7.83 30.24 27.97
CA PHE A 3 -8.12 29.27 26.91
C PHE A 3 -7.10 29.29 25.76
N ARG A 4 -6.56 30.47 25.42
CA ARG A 4 -5.54 30.66 24.38
C ARG A 4 -4.18 30.05 24.71
N GLN A 5 -3.76 30.05 25.98
CA GLN A 5 -2.51 29.40 26.41
C GLN A 5 -2.65 27.88 26.34
N VAL A 6 -3.79 27.34 26.78
CA VAL A 6 -4.06 25.89 26.70
C VAL A 6 -4.09 25.43 25.24
N GLN A 7 -4.75 26.18 24.35
CA GLN A 7 -4.78 25.87 22.91
C GLN A 7 -3.39 25.92 22.27
N ALA A 8 -2.56 26.91 22.61
CA ALA A 8 -1.20 27.01 22.10
C ALA A 8 -0.32 25.84 22.58
N THR A 9 -0.39 25.50 23.87
CA THR A 9 0.36 24.37 24.43
C THR A 9 -0.07 23.03 23.82
N LEU A 10 -1.38 22.79 23.70
CA LEU A 10 -1.91 21.58 23.06
C LEU A 10 -1.48 21.50 21.59
N HIS A 11 -1.56 22.60 20.84
CA HIS A 11 -1.16 22.62 19.43
C HIS A 11 0.34 22.35 19.24
N SER A 12 1.21 22.89 20.10
CA SER A 12 2.64 22.62 20.03
C SER A 12 2.98 21.16 20.34
N TRP A 13 2.44 20.59 21.41
CA TRP A 13 2.73 19.19 21.78
C TRP A 13 2.09 18.19 20.82
N LEU A 14 0.83 18.40 20.44
CA LEU A 14 0.14 17.53 19.49
C LEU A 14 0.78 17.65 18.10
N GLY A 15 1.20 18.84 17.70
CA GLY A 15 1.98 19.06 16.49
C GLY A 15 3.28 18.27 16.47
N ILE A 16 4.04 18.25 17.58
CA ILE A 16 5.29 17.47 17.69
C ILE A 16 5.02 15.97 17.57
N VAL A 17 4.04 15.44 18.29
CA VAL A 17 3.72 14.00 18.26
C VAL A 17 3.24 13.57 16.88
N VAL A 18 2.34 14.33 16.28
CA VAL A 18 1.82 14.06 14.94
C VAL A 18 2.92 14.22 13.89
N LEU A 19 3.82 15.20 14.03
CA LEU A 19 4.96 15.38 13.12
C LEU A 19 5.90 14.18 13.16
N TRP A 20 6.32 13.70 14.33
CA TRP A 20 7.24 12.56 14.42
C TRP A 20 6.60 11.26 13.95
N SER A 21 5.34 11.04 14.32
CA SER A 21 4.59 9.85 13.89
C SER A 21 4.35 9.87 12.38
N GLY A 22 3.91 11.01 11.86
CA GLY A 22 3.73 11.25 10.43
C GLY A 22 5.05 11.11 9.66
N PHE A 23 6.15 11.66 10.19
CA PHE A 23 7.48 11.51 9.60
C PHE A 23 7.86 10.04 9.48
N LEU A 24 7.74 9.24 10.55
CA LEU A 24 8.01 7.81 10.51
C LEU A 24 7.19 7.12 9.41
N ILE A 25 5.87 7.39 9.35
CA ILE A 25 4.97 6.80 8.37
C ILE A 25 5.37 7.22 6.94
N PHE A 26 5.53 8.51 6.64
CA PHE A 26 5.89 8.97 5.29
C PHE A 26 7.29 8.54 4.87
N PHE A 27 8.25 8.53 5.80
CA PHE A 27 9.63 8.11 5.54
C PHE A 27 9.70 6.62 5.20
N THR A 28 9.09 5.77 6.01
CA THR A 28 9.02 4.33 5.75
C THR A 28 8.21 4.01 4.49
N GLY A 29 7.14 4.77 4.23
CA GLY A 29 6.37 4.68 2.98
C GLY A 29 7.21 5.02 1.74
N SER A 30 8.05 6.06 1.83
CA SER A 30 8.98 6.43 0.76
C SER A 30 9.98 5.30 0.46
N ILE A 31 10.53 4.67 1.51
CA ILE A 31 11.44 3.51 1.34
C ILE A 31 10.68 2.31 0.76
N ALA A 32 9.41 2.11 1.16
CA ALA A 32 8.58 1.01 0.67
C ALA A 32 8.26 1.11 -0.84
N TYR A 33 8.48 2.26 -1.49
CA TYR A 33 8.44 2.34 -2.95
C TYR A 33 9.47 1.41 -3.65
N SER A 34 10.61 1.18 -2.99
CA SER A 34 11.68 0.27 -3.44
C SER A 34 11.58 -1.10 -2.76
N ARG A 35 10.39 -1.46 -2.25
CA ARG A 35 10.14 -2.73 -1.53
C ARG A 35 10.65 -3.94 -2.32
N THR A 36 10.35 -4.00 -3.62
CA THR A 36 10.72 -5.14 -4.46
C THR A 36 12.24 -5.27 -4.58
N GLU A 37 12.92 -4.17 -4.87
CA GLU A 37 14.38 -4.13 -5.01
C GLU A 37 15.08 -4.48 -3.69
N ILE A 38 14.59 -3.96 -2.56
CA ILE A 38 15.12 -4.31 -1.24
C ILE A 38 14.87 -5.79 -0.94
N ASN A 39 13.70 -6.33 -1.29
CA ASN A 39 13.41 -7.76 -1.14
C ASN A 39 14.35 -8.63 -1.98
N LEU A 40 14.62 -8.25 -3.24
CA LEU A 40 15.56 -8.93 -4.12
C LEU A 40 16.97 -8.93 -3.52
N TRP A 41 17.45 -7.76 -3.05
CA TRP A 41 18.75 -7.62 -2.40
C TRP A 41 18.84 -8.39 -1.09
N SER A 42 17.72 -8.55 -0.40
CA SER A 42 17.67 -9.30 0.85
C SER A 42 17.72 -10.82 0.66
N LYS A 43 17.55 -11.35 -0.55
CA LYS A 43 17.51 -12.79 -0.85
C LYS A 43 18.29 -13.13 -2.14
N PRO A 44 19.59 -12.79 -2.22
CA PRO A 44 20.37 -12.95 -3.44
C PRO A 44 20.43 -14.41 -3.94
N GLU A 45 20.34 -15.38 -3.04
CA GLU A 45 20.39 -16.82 -3.36
C GLU A 45 19.26 -17.30 -4.29
N ILE A 46 18.12 -16.62 -4.31
CA ILE A 46 17.01 -16.92 -5.23
C ILE A 46 17.20 -16.18 -6.56
N PHE A 47 17.63 -14.93 -6.48
CA PHE A 47 17.44 -13.98 -7.58
C PHE A 47 18.68 -13.81 -8.47
N LEU A 48 19.87 -14.21 -8.02
CA LEU A 48 21.10 -14.15 -8.83
C LEU A 48 21.05 -15.01 -10.10
N TYR A 49 20.19 -16.02 -10.13
CA TYR A 49 20.08 -16.97 -11.24
C TYR A 49 18.97 -16.62 -12.24
N LEU A 50 18.13 -15.63 -11.93
CA LEU A 50 17.02 -15.28 -12.79
C LEU A 50 17.49 -14.50 -14.01
N LYS A 51 17.07 -14.98 -15.18
CA LYS A 51 17.28 -14.32 -16.46
C LYS A 51 16.27 -13.19 -16.65
N LYS A 52 16.47 -12.39 -17.70
CA LYS A 52 15.47 -11.43 -18.16
C LYS A 52 14.12 -12.15 -18.35
N PRO A 53 13.01 -11.61 -17.81
CA PRO A 53 11.72 -12.27 -17.92
C PRO A 53 11.28 -12.41 -19.40
N PRO A 54 10.61 -13.51 -19.76
CA PRO A 54 10.06 -13.70 -21.09
C PRO A 54 8.84 -12.78 -21.31
N PRO A 55 8.29 -12.72 -22.54
CA PRO A 55 7.02 -12.04 -22.79
C PRO A 55 5.91 -12.52 -21.84
N SER A 56 5.02 -11.61 -21.44
CA SER A 56 3.99 -11.89 -20.43
C SER A 56 3.11 -13.10 -20.76
N PHE A 57 2.87 -13.36 -22.04
CA PHE A 57 2.09 -14.52 -22.50
C PHE A 57 2.79 -15.84 -22.17
N GLU A 58 4.08 -15.97 -22.49
CA GLU A 58 4.87 -17.17 -22.17
C GLU A 58 4.98 -17.36 -20.65
N SER A 59 5.25 -16.27 -19.91
CA SER A 59 5.28 -16.26 -18.45
C SER A 59 3.95 -16.73 -17.84
N ALA A 60 2.82 -16.36 -18.46
CA ALA A 60 1.49 -16.75 -18.02
C ALA A 60 1.19 -18.22 -18.34
N GLN A 61 1.61 -18.71 -19.50
CA GLN A 61 1.45 -20.12 -19.87
C GLN A 61 2.19 -21.02 -18.86
N VAL A 62 3.45 -20.69 -18.55
CA VAL A 62 4.25 -21.43 -17.56
C VAL A 62 3.61 -21.46 -16.17
N ALA A 63 3.02 -20.33 -15.74
CA ALA A 63 2.29 -20.27 -14.47
C ALA A 63 1.00 -21.10 -14.51
N TYR A 64 0.27 -21.02 -15.63
CA TYR A 64 -0.96 -21.77 -15.87
C TYR A 64 -0.70 -23.28 -15.83
N ASP A 65 0.29 -23.78 -16.58
CA ASP A 65 0.62 -25.21 -16.66
C ASP A 65 0.94 -25.77 -15.27
N TYR A 66 1.73 -25.02 -14.48
CA TYR A 66 2.05 -25.42 -13.11
C TYR A 66 0.79 -25.51 -12.22
N LEU A 67 -0.04 -24.47 -12.24
CA LEU A 67 -1.26 -24.41 -11.43
C LEU A 67 -2.31 -25.43 -11.86
N ASN A 68 -2.42 -25.67 -13.17
CA ASN A 68 -3.33 -26.66 -13.72
C ASN A 68 -2.94 -28.09 -13.32
N MET A 69 -1.65 -28.35 -13.06
CA MET A 69 -1.22 -29.65 -12.55
C MET A 69 -1.31 -29.78 -11.02
N HIS A 70 -1.05 -28.70 -10.27
CA HIS A 70 -0.84 -28.77 -8.82
C HIS A 70 -1.96 -28.16 -7.97
N ALA A 71 -2.87 -27.40 -8.58
CA ALA A 71 -3.88 -26.61 -7.89
C ALA A 71 -5.29 -26.75 -8.51
N LEU A 72 -5.62 -27.94 -9.04
CA LEU A 72 -6.93 -28.26 -9.64
C LEU A 72 -8.11 -28.06 -8.66
N GLU A 73 -7.89 -28.33 -7.37
CA GLU A 73 -8.92 -28.15 -6.34
C GLU A 73 -9.06 -26.71 -5.84
N ALA A 74 -8.21 -25.80 -6.31
CA ALA A 74 -8.24 -24.42 -5.86
C ALA A 74 -9.45 -23.68 -6.43
N LYS A 75 -10.16 -22.96 -5.56
CA LYS A 75 -11.31 -22.14 -6.00
C LYS A 75 -10.91 -20.95 -6.86
N ARG A 76 -9.67 -20.48 -6.73
CA ARG A 76 -9.08 -19.38 -7.50
C ARG A 76 -7.56 -19.47 -7.50
N TRP A 77 -6.98 -18.98 -8.58
CA TRP A 77 -5.56 -18.69 -8.67
C TRP A 77 -5.37 -17.18 -8.75
N ARG A 78 -4.30 -16.69 -8.12
CA ARG A 78 -3.80 -15.33 -8.32
C ARG A 78 -2.36 -15.45 -8.76
N VAL A 79 -2.09 -14.91 -9.94
CA VAL A 79 -0.77 -14.92 -10.54
C VAL A 79 -0.32 -13.47 -10.76
N ASN A 80 0.83 -13.09 -10.22
CA ASN A 80 1.51 -11.88 -10.67
C ASN A 80 2.68 -12.31 -11.56
N LEU A 81 2.60 -11.89 -12.82
CA LEU A 81 3.58 -12.26 -13.83
C LEU A 81 4.88 -11.49 -13.64
N ALA A 82 5.97 -12.13 -14.06
CA ALA A 82 7.28 -11.53 -14.06
C ALA A 82 7.31 -10.27 -14.94
N ASN A 83 8.08 -9.28 -14.50
CA ASN A 83 8.30 -8.02 -15.20
C ASN A 83 9.70 -7.48 -14.86
N SER A 84 10.06 -6.33 -15.43
CA SER A 84 11.40 -5.75 -15.26
C SER A 84 11.78 -5.44 -13.80
N ARG A 85 10.82 -5.18 -12.90
CA ARG A 85 11.09 -4.93 -11.47
C ARG A 85 11.01 -6.21 -10.63
N MET A 86 10.17 -7.16 -11.04
CA MET A 86 9.96 -8.44 -10.36
C MET A 86 10.23 -9.58 -11.34
N PRO A 87 11.48 -10.09 -11.45
CA PRO A 87 11.88 -11.04 -12.50
C PRO A 87 11.39 -12.48 -12.25
N PHE A 88 10.31 -12.65 -11.48
CA PHE A 88 9.74 -13.93 -11.10
C PHE A 88 8.22 -13.89 -11.12
N ASN A 89 7.58 -15.04 -11.31
CA ASN A 89 6.15 -15.21 -11.12
C ASN A 89 5.84 -15.41 -9.63
N THR A 90 4.79 -14.80 -9.10
CA THR A 90 4.19 -15.22 -7.82
C THR A 90 2.88 -15.93 -8.06
N LEU A 91 2.79 -17.14 -7.51
CA LEU A 91 1.65 -18.02 -7.60
C LEU A 91 0.99 -18.10 -6.22
N GLU A 92 -0.25 -17.67 -6.13
CA GLU A 92 -1.06 -17.74 -4.92
C GLU A 92 -2.35 -18.52 -5.22
N TRP A 93 -2.61 -19.55 -4.43
CA TRP A 93 -3.87 -20.29 -4.50
C TRP A 93 -4.30 -20.74 -3.12
N GLN A 94 -5.58 -21.09 -3.01
CA GLN A 94 -6.18 -21.57 -1.78
C GLN A 94 -6.99 -22.81 -2.06
N ASP A 95 -6.65 -23.91 -1.37
CA ASP A 95 -7.47 -25.13 -1.33
C ASP A 95 -8.55 -24.98 -0.23
N LYS A 96 -9.22 -26.07 0.18
CA LYS A 96 -10.27 -26.01 1.22
C LYS A 96 -9.74 -25.57 2.60
N THR A 97 -8.45 -25.74 2.87
CA THR A 97 -7.85 -25.67 4.22
C THR A 97 -6.65 -24.73 4.29
N ASN A 98 -5.81 -24.72 3.26
CA ASN A 98 -4.50 -24.09 3.21
C ASN A 98 -4.41 -23.02 2.11
N LYS A 99 -3.59 -22.01 2.38
CA LYS A 99 -3.16 -21.01 1.40
C LYS A 99 -1.72 -21.29 1.03
N TYR A 100 -1.43 -21.26 -0.26
CA TYR A 100 -0.09 -21.45 -0.78
C TYR A 100 0.37 -20.18 -1.46
N HIS A 101 1.63 -19.84 -1.23
CA HIS A 101 2.35 -18.76 -1.91
C HIS A 101 3.68 -19.33 -2.37
N LYS A 102 3.90 -19.37 -3.69
CA LYS A 102 5.12 -19.88 -4.30
C LYS A 102 5.68 -18.87 -5.29
N ILE A 103 7.01 -18.85 -5.39
CA ILE A 103 7.74 -18.06 -6.37
C ILE A 103 8.22 -19.01 -7.45
N GLN A 104 8.04 -18.65 -8.72
CA GLN A 104 8.38 -19.49 -9.87
C GLN A 104 9.27 -18.72 -10.84
N ASP A 105 10.27 -19.39 -11.40
CA ASP A 105 11.04 -18.87 -12.52
C ASP A 105 10.16 -18.85 -13.78
N PRO A 106 9.92 -17.67 -14.38
CA PRO A 106 9.02 -17.52 -15.51
C PRO A 106 9.55 -18.18 -16.80
N ASN A 107 10.84 -18.50 -16.88
CA ASN A 107 11.45 -19.10 -18.06
C ASN A 107 11.41 -20.63 -18.03
N THR A 108 11.59 -21.22 -16.84
CA THR A 108 11.75 -22.67 -16.68
C THR A 108 10.53 -23.34 -16.05
N GLY A 109 9.65 -22.56 -15.40
CA GLY A 109 8.52 -23.09 -14.63
C GLY A 109 8.89 -23.72 -13.30
N LEU A 110 10.18 -23.72 -12.93
CA LEU A 110 10.65 -24.25 -11.67
C LEU A 110 10.22 -23.37 -10.50
N ILE A 111 9.71 -24.01 -9.44
CA ILE A 111 9.47 -23.32 -8.17
C ILE A 111 10.82 -23.03 -7.51
N LEU A 112 11.04 -21.75 -7.21
CA LEU A 112 12.23 -21.29 -6.52
C LEU A 112 12.16 -21.73 -5.05
N LYS A 113 13.29 -22.23 -4.53
CA LYS A 113 13.40 -22.67 -3.14
C LYS A 113 13.20 -21.51 -2.16
N GLU A 114 12.78 -21.84 -0.95
CA GLU A 114 12.67 -20.88 0.14
C GLU A 114 14.06 -20.32 0.47
N ALA A 115 14.19 -18.99 0.40
CA ALA A 115 15.39 -18.24 0.80
C ALA A 115 15.46 -18.12 2.32
N ARG A 116 16.56 -17.54 2.79
CA ARG A 116 16.66 -17.08 4.18
C ARG A 116 15.44 -16.23 4.56
N GLU A 117 15.03 -16.38 5.81
CA GLU A 117 14.02 -15.51 6.39
C GLU A 117 14.55 -14.08 6.43
N SER A 118 13.87 -13.21 5.68
CA SER A 118 14.15 -11.78 5.69
C SER A 118 12.88 -11.04 5.31
N LEU A 119 12.53 -10.04 6.12
CA LEU A 119 11.47 -9.10 5.79
C LEU A 119 11.92 -8.12 4.70
N GLY A 120 13.21 -7.83 4.57
CA GLY A 120 13.73 -6.90 3.55
C GLY A 120 12.90 -5.61 3.44
N GLY A 121 12.37 -5.34 2.26
CA GLY A 121 11.47 -4.23 1.97
C GLY A 121 10.08 -4.38 2.58
N ASP A 122 9.61 -5.61 2.83
CA ASP A 122 8.33 -5.86 3.53
C ASP A 122 8.33 -5.28 4.94
N PHE A 123 9.50 -5.14 5.58
CA PHE A 123 9.61 -4.49 6.90
C PHE A 123 9.13 -3.04 6.83
N PHE A 124 9.70 -2.23 5.93
CA PHE A 124 9.34 -0.82 5.78
C PHE A 124 7.89 -0.66 5.32
N PHE A 125 7.44 -1.55 4.43
CA PHE A 125 6.05 -1.57 3.99
C PHE A 125 5.10 -1.83 5.17
N LYS A 126 5.33 -2.87 5.98
CA LYS A 126 4.51 -3.17 7.17
C LYS A 126 4.60 -2.09 8.24
N LEU A 127 5.78 -1.52 8.46
CA LEU A 127 5.97 -0.42 9.40
C LEU A 127 5.15 0.81 8.97
N HIS A 128 5.10 1.12 7.67
CA HIS A 128 4.34 2.24 7.12
C HIS A 128 2.83 2.12 7.37
N TYR A 129 2.22 0.97 7.07
CA TYR A 129 0.75 0.84 7.09
C TYR A 129 0.17 0.23 8.37
N SER A 130 0.96 -0.56 9.13
CA SER A 130 0.50 -1.22 10.37
C SER A 130 1.44 -1.07 11.56
N LEU A 131 2.48 -0.23 11.48
CA LEU A 131 3.40 0.01 12.60
C LEU A 131 3.94 -1.30 13.20
N TYR A 132 4.37 -2.22 12.33
CA TYR A 132 4.96 -3.50 12.73
C TYR A 132 5.98 -3.33 13.87
N PRO A 133 5.96 -4.16 14.93
CA PRO A 133 5.26 -5.45 15.05
C PRO A 133 3.89 -5.42 15.74
N LEU A 134 3.24 -4.25 15.82
CA LEU A 134 1.91 -4.18 16.42
C LEU A 134 0.89 -5.10 15.71
N PRO A 135 -0.14 -5.59 16.42
CA PRO A 135 -1.24 -6.32 15.79
C PRO A 135 -1.85 -5.47 14.67
N ASP A 136 -2.08 -6.08 13.50
CA ASP A 136 -2.47 -5.37 12.28
C ASP A 136 -3.64 -4.40 12.46
N VAL A 137 -4.68 -4.81 13.20
CA VAL A 137 -5.84 -3.96 13.47
C VAL A 137 -5.44 -2.74 14.29
N VAL A 138 -4.69 -2.93 15.38
CA VAL A 138 -4.25 -1.84 16.26
C VAL A 138 -3.35 -0.87 15.51
N GLY A 139 -2.35 -1.40 14.81
CA GLY A 139 -1.40 -0.60 14.06
C GLY A 139 -2.04 0.22 12.95
N ARG A 140 -2.91 -0.39 12.12
CA ARG A 140 -3.64 0.32 11.07
C ARG A 140 -4.57 1.39 11.65
N THR A 141 -5.27 1.09 12.75
CA THR A 141 -6.11 2.08 13.44
C THR A 141 -5.29 3.28 13.93
N LEU A 142 -4.11 3.06 14.51
CA LEU A 142 -3.22 4.15 14.92
C LEU A 142 -2.76 4.99 13.72
N VAL A 143 -2.33 4.36 12.63
CA VAL A 143 -1.93 5.06 11.39
C VAL A 143 -3.06 5.93 10.86
N VAL A 144 -4.30 5.41 10.85
CA VAL A 144 -5.49 6.16 10.42
C VAL A 144 -5.76 7.36 11.34
N ILE A 145 -5.68 7.18 12.66
CA ILE A 145 -5.86 8.28 13.63
C ILE A 145 -4.80 9.36 13.41
N ILE A 146 -3.53 8.96 13.27
CA ILE A 146 -2.42 9.88 12.99
C ILE A 146 -2.67 10.62 11.68
N GLY A 147 -3.11 9.91 10.63
CA GLY A 147 -3.48 10.49 9.34
C GLY A 147 -4.58 11.54 9.48
N VAL A 148 -5.66 11.24 10.20
CA VAL A 148 -6.77 12.18 10.42
C VAL A 148 -6.31 13.42 11.18
N LEU A 149 -5.53 13.25 12.25
CA LEU A 149 -4.94 14.37 12.99
C LEU A 149 -4.01 15.21 12.13
N PHE A 150 -3.20 14.57 11.29
CA PHE A 150 -2.32 15.25 10.34
C PHE A 150 -3.12 16.02 9.28
N LEU A 151 -4.20 15.44 8.74
CA LEU A 151 -5.08 16.12 7.79
C LEU A 151 -5.77 17.34 8.42
N ILE A 152 -6.24 17.22 9.66
CA ILE A 152 -6.78 18.36 10.44
C ILE A 152 -5.71 19.43 10.61
N ALA A 153 -4.46 19.05 10.93
CA ALA A 153 -3.36 19.99 11.07
C ALA A 153 -3.04 20.71 9.75
N LEU A 154 -3.04 20.01 8.61
CA LEU A 154 -2.84 20.60 7.29
C LEU A 154 -3.96 21.60 6.95
N ILE A 155 -5.23 21.21 7.12
CA ILE A 155 -6.38 22.09 6.86
C ILE A 155 -6.36 23.30 7.79
N SER A 156 -6.09 23.09 9.08
CA SER A 156 -5.93 24.17 10.05
C SER A 156 -4.78 25.11 9.65
N GLY A 157 -3.66 24.59 9.16
CA GLY A 157 -2.55 25.38 8.65
C GLY A 157 -2.96 26.30 7.50
N ILE A 158 -3.67 25.76 6.51
CA ILE A 158 -4.22 26.54 5.38
C ILE A 158 -5.11 27.68 5.87
N LEU A 159 -6.03 27.39 6.80
CA LEU A 159 -7.00 28.37 7.30
C LEU A 159 -6.34 29.45 8.17
N THR A 160 -5.31 29.08 8.95
CA THR A 160 -4.65 29.99 9.90
C THR A 160 -3.69 30.94 9.20
N HIS A 161 -2.98 30.47 8.16
CA HIS A 161 -2.02 31.27 7.41
C HIS A 161 -2.69 32.11 6.31
N LYS A 162 -3.36 33.21 6.69
CA LYS A 162 -4.04 34.13 5.74
C LYS A 162 -3.13 34.77 4.67
N LYS A 163 -1.80 34.71 4.83
CA LYS A 163 -0.80 35.26 3.89
C LYS A 163 0.07 34.19 3.23
N ILE A 164 -0.39 32.94 3.17
CA ILE A 164 0.40 31.78 2.73
C ILE A 164 1.14 32.02 1.40
N PHE A 165 0.48 32.67 0.43
CA PHE A 165 1.07 33.00 -0.87
C PHE A 165 2.04 34.17 -0.82
N LYS A 166 1.81 35.16 0.05
CA LYS A 166 2.68 36.34 0.15
C LYS A 166 4.00 35.98 0.83
N ASP A 167 3.93 35.15 1.87
CA ASP A 167 5.09 34.71 2.64
C ASP A 167 5.91 33.66 1.87
N PHE A 168 5.30 32.93 0.93
CA PHE A 168 5.99 32.01 0.03
C PHE A 168 7.08 32.69 -0.83
N PHE A 169 6.84 33.91 -1.29
CA PHE A 169 7.81 34.64 -2.12
C PHE A 169 8.85 35.44 -1.31
N VAL A 170 8.80 35.36 0.03
CA VAL A 170 9.68 36.13 0.90
C VAL A 170 10.64 35.19 1.61
N PHE A 171 11.88 35.15 1.15
CA PHE A 171 12.97 34.44 1.82
C PHE A 171 13.96 35.43 2.45
N ARG A 172 14.03 35.46 3.78
CA ARG A 172 15.01 36.29 4.50
C ARG A 172 16.12 35.42 5.09
N SER A 173 17.21 35.32 4.35
CA SER A 173 18.40 34.56 4.77
C SER A 173 19.13 35.22 5.95
N PHE A 174 19.88 34.41 6.70
CA PHE A 174 20.80 34.82 7.78
C PHE A 174 20.18 35.56 8.98
N LYS A 175 18.90 35.29 9.31
CA LYS A 175 18.21 35.89 10.47
C LYS A 175 17.74 34.86 11.51
N GLY A 176 18.49 33.77 11.66
CA GLY A 176 18.27 32.75 12.69
C GLY A 176 16.84 32.17 12.66
N GLN A 177 16.09 32.33 13.75
CA GLN A 177 14.72 31.82 13.89
C GLN A 177 13.75 32.33 12.81
N ARG A 178 13.96 33.55 12.28
CA ARG A 178 13.11 34.08 11.19
C ARG A 178 13.37 33.34 9.87
N THR A 179 14.60 32.93 9.61
CA THR A 179 14.94 32.11 8.44
C THR A 179 14.32 30.72 8.54
N LEU A 180 14.26 30.11 9.73
CA LEU A 180 13.56 28.85 9.96
C LEU A 180 12.05 28.96 9.74
N LEU A 181 11.44 30.07 10.15
CA LEU A 181 10.02 30.33 9.93
C LEU A 181 9.71 30.52 8.43
N ASP A 182 10.52 31.33 7.74
CA ASP A 182 10.37 31.53 6.29
C ASP A 182 10.56 30.20 5.54
N LEU A 183 11.54 29.36 5.96
CA LEU A 183 11.73 28.02 5.40
C LEU A 183 10.53 27.11 5.66
N HIS A 184 9.95 27.13 6.86
CA HIS A 184 8.75 26.36 7.19
C HIS A 184 7.56 26.77 6.33
N HIS A 185 7.37 28.07 6.07
CA HIS A 185 6.31 28.55 5.17
C HIS A 185 6.55 28.10 3.73
N ILE A 186 7.77 28.28 3.20
CA ILE A 186 8.10 27.91 1.81
C ILE A 186 7.93 26.40 1.62
N THR A 187 8.60 25.61 2.46
CA THR A 187 8.52 24.13 2.39
C THR A 187 7.09 23.64 2.62
N GLY A 188 6.36 24.24 3.57
CA GLY A 188 4.96 23.95 3.82
C GLY A 188 4.10 24.14 2.57
N VAL A 189 4.18 25.28 1.89
CA VAL A 189 3.40 25.56 0.67
C VAL A 189 3.78 24.63 -0.48
N VAL A 190 5.08 24.40 -0.74
CA VAL A 190 5.51 23.49 -1.83
C VAL A 190 5.00 22.08 -1.61
N THR A 191 5.09 21.58 -0.38
CA THR A 191 4.78 20.18 -0.05
C THR A 191 3.30 19.95 0.27
N LEU A 192 2.53 21.00 0.56
CA LEU A 192 1.13 20.91 0.96
C LEU A 192 0.25 20.07 0.02
N PRO A 193 0.26 20.26 -1.33
CA PRO A 193 -0.59 19.45 -2.21
C PRO A 193 -0.26 17.96 -2.11
N PHE A 194 1.03 17.64 -2.03
CA PHE A 194 1.51 16.26 -1.89
C PHE A 194 1.05 15.67 -0.56
N TYR A 195 1.28 16.36 0.56
CA TYR A 195 0.86 15.87 1.88
C TYR A 195 -0.65 15.72 1.99
N LEU A 196 -1.43 16.64 1.44
CA LEU A 196 -2.89 16.57 1.49
C LEU A 196 -3.40 15.34 0.71
N ILE A 197 -2.92 15.14 -0.52
CA ILE A 197 -3.32 13.99 -1.35
C ILE A 197 -2.86 12.67 -0.70
N MET A 198 -1.60 12.57 -0.29
CA MET A 198 -1.06 11.32 0.26
C MET A 198 -1.69 10.94 1.60
N THR A 199 -1.97 11.93 2.45
CA THR A 199 -2.66 11.67 3.73
C THR A 199 -4.10 11.24 3.47
N PHE A 200 -4.82 11.95 2.60
CA PHE A 200 -6.19 11.63 2.26
C PHE A 200 -6.31 10.23 1.66
N THR A 201 -5.50 9.90 0.65
CA THR A 201 -5.54 8.57 0.01
C THR A 201 -5.13 7.47 0.98
N GLY A 202 -4.12 7.69 1.82
CA GLY A 202 -3.70 6.75 2.86
C GLY A 202 -4.82 6.41 3.86
N ILE A 203 -5.55 7.42 4.32
CA ILE A 203 -6.74 7.24 5.18
C ILE A 203 -7.83 6.46 4.44
N MET A 204 -8.10 6.82 3.18
CA MET A 204 -9.17 6.21 2.38
C MET A 204 -8.93 4.73 2.07
N ILE A 205 -7.69 4.26 1.96
CA ILE A 205 -7.39 2.82 1.82
C ILE A 205 -7.94 2.01 3.01
N PHE A 206 -8.03 2.63 4.18
CA PHE A 206 -8.54 2.04 5.41
C PHE A 206 -9.94 2.56 5.78
N PHE A 207 -10.77 2.97 4.81
CA PHE A 207 -12.11 3.51 5.06
C PHE A 207 -13.00 2.60 5.93
N TYR A 208 -12.82 1.27 5.85
CA TYR A 208 -13.55 0.30 6.66
C TYR A 208 -13.26 0.41 8.17
N LEU A 209 -12.11 0.95 8.56
CA LEU A 209 -11.78 1.25 9.95
C LEU A 209 -12.45 2.56 10.42
N LEU A 210 -12.69 3.49 9.50
CA LEU A 210 -13.34 4.76 9.80
C LEU A 210 -14.85 4.65 9.90
N MET A 211 -15.48 3.85 9.04
CA MET A 211 -16.94 3.71 8.96
C MET A 211 -17.41 2.24 9.02
N PRO A 212 -17.03 1.48 10.06
CA PRO A 212 -17.45 0.07 10.17
C PRO A 212 -18.97 -0.08 10.32
N TRP A 213 -19.66 0.90 10.91
CA TRP A 213 -21.12 0.87 11.10
C TRP A 213 -21.88 0.89 9.77
N GLY A 214 -21.44 1.71 8.80
CA GLY A 214 -22.11 1.79 7.50
C GLY A 214 -22.02 0.48 6.73
N ILE A 215 -20.86 -0.19 6.80
CA ILE A 215 -20.66 -1.52 6.20
C ILE A 215 -21.53 -2.55 6.94
N ASN A 216 -21.50 -2.58 8.27
CA ASN A 216 -22.27 -3.56 9.04
C ASN A 216 -23.79 -3.34 8.94
N GLN A 217 -24.26 -2.11 8.73
CA GLN A 217 -25.68 -1.83 8.49
C GLN A 217 -26.16 -2.45 7.17
N GLN A 218 -25.34 -2.36 6.12
CA GLN A 218 -25.69 -2.90 4.81
C GLN A 218 -25.47 -4.42 4.70
N TYR A 219 -24.41 -4.94 5.33
CA TYR A 219 -23.96 -6.33 5.16
C TYR A 219 -24.19 -7.24 6.37
N GLY A 220 -24.78 -6.71 7.45
CA GLY A 220 -25.09 -7.44 8.68
C GLY A 220 -23.86 -7.84 9.51
N GLU A 221 -24.00 -8.91 10.30
CA GLU A 221 -22.89 -9.50 11.04
C GLU A 221 -21.77 -9.96 10.08
N ASN A 222 -20.51 -9.72 10.46
CA ASN A 222 -19.34 -9.88 9.59
C ASN A 222 -19.37 -9.01 8.31
N GLY A 223 -20.01 -7.84 8.37
CA GLY A 223 -20.24 -6.99 7.20
C GLY A 223 -19.01 -6.68 6.36
N ILE A 224 -17.85 -6.41 6.98
CA ILE A 224 -16.57 -6.19 6.27
C ILE A 224 -16.19 -7.41 5.41
N LYS A 225 -16.30 -8.62 5.95
CA LYS A 225 -15.96 -9.85 5.22
C LYS A 225 -16.90 -10.06 4.03
N ASN A 226 -18.19 -9.82 4.23
CA ASN A 226 -19.20 -9.97 3.18
C ASN A 226 -19.00 -8.93 2.07
N PHE A 227 -18.72 -7.67 2.43
CA PHE A 227 -18.37 -6.62 1.48
C PHE A 227 -17.16 -7.00 0.61
N TYR A 228 -16.07 -7.46 1.23
CA TYR A 228 -14.88 -7.86 0.47
C TYR A 228 -15.12 -9.10 -0.40
N ASN A 229 -15.98 -10.02 0.04
CA ASN A 229 -16.38 -11.14 -0.81
C ASN A 229 -17.14 -10.62 -2.04
N GLU A 230 -18.16 -9.77 -1.87
CA GLU A 230 -18.96 -9.28 -3.00
C GLU A 230 -18.10 -8.56 -4.06
N ILE A 231 -17.22 -7.63 -3.66
CA ILE A 231 -16.39 -6.89 -4.63
C ILE A 231 -15.31 -7.75 -5.30
N GLN A 232 -14.90 -8.86 -4.67
CA GLN A 232 -13.92 -9.78 -5.24
C GLN A 232 -14.58 -10.88 -6.09
N TYR A 233 -15.82 -11.24 -5.78
CA TYR A 233 -16.64 -12.20 -6.51
C TYR A 233 -17.58 -11.43 -7.44
N ILE A 234 -17.03 -10.89 -8.53
CA ILE A 234 -17.86 -10.67 -9.71
C ILE A 234 -18.23 -12.07 -10.16
N ASN A 235 -19.51 -12.48 -10.01
CA ASN A 235 -20.01 -13.65 -10.71
C ASN A 235 -19.54 -13.51 -12.15
N PRO A 236 -18.74 -14.46 -12.69
CA PRO A 236 -18.30 -14.35 -14.07
C PRO A 236 -19.53 -14.06 -14.91
N PRO A 237 -19.49 -13.07 -15.83
CA PRO A 237 -20.64 -12.80 -16.67
C PRO A 237 -21.07 -14.14 -17.24
N LYS A 238 -22.36 -14.49 -17.05
CA LYS A 238 -22.90 -15.71 -17.66
C LYS A 238 -22.45 -15.66 -19.11
N LEU A 239 -21.77 -16.73 -19.56
CA LEU A 239 -21.41 -16.86 -20.96
C LEU A 239 -22.71 -16.61 -21.73
N VAL A 240 -22.73 -15.55 -22.54
CA VAL A 240 -23.85 -15.33 -23.45
C VAL A 240 -23.75 -16.50 -24.42
N GLU A 241 -24.63 -17.50 -24.26
CA GLU A 241 -24.68 -18.71 -25.11
C GLU A 241 -24.77 -18.36 -26.61
N ASP A 242 -25.12 -17.11 -26.91
CA ASP A 242 -25.33 -16.58 -28.26
C ASP A 242 -24.56 -15.28 -28.54
N SER A 243 -23.32 -15.15 -28.03
CA SER A 243 -22.53 -13.92 -28.28
C SER A 243 -22.11 -13.74 -29.74
N GLY A 244 -22.26 -14.78 -30.59
CA GLY A 244 -21.75 -14.79 -31.97
C GLY A 244 -20.22 -14.70 -32.08
N ILE A 245 -19.52 -14.54 -30.95
CA ILE A 245 -18.07 -14.47 -30.87
C ILE A 245 -17.57 -15.90 -30.75
N GLN A 246 -17.03 -16.43 -31.85
CA GLN A 246 -16.18 -17.61 -31.79
C GLN A 246 -14.93 -17.24 -30.99
N LEU A 247 -14.91 -17.61 -29.70
CA LEU A 247 -13.68 -17.64 -28.95
C LEU A 247 -12.73 -18.55 -29.72
N LYS A 248 -11.53 -18.05 -30.06
CA LYS A 248 -10.48 -18.90 -30.60
C LYS A 248 -10.33 -20.07 -29.63
N GLU A 249 -10.58 -21.29 -30.10
CA GLU A 249 -10.19 -22.48 -29.38
C GLU A 249 -8.68 -22.40 -29.18
N PHE A 250 -8.27 -22.03 -27.98
CA PHE A 250 -6.92 -22.30 -27.55
C PHE A 250 -6.88 -23.81 -27.42
N SER A 251 -6.14 -24.45 -28.32
CA SER A 251 -5.88 -25.89 -28.29
C SER A 251 -5.41 -26.25 -26.89
N THR A 252 -6.28 -26.90 -26.14
CA THR A 252 -5.90 -27.61 -24.93
C THR A 252 -4.95 -28.71 -25.38
N PHE A 253 -3.66 -28.53 -25.13
CA PHE A 253 -2.67 -29.60 -25.16
C PHE A 253 -2.63 -30.28 -23.80
#